data_AF-A0A7C8ZID1-F1
#
_entry.id   AF-A0A7C8ZID1-F1
#
_cell.length_a   1.000
_cell.length_b   1.000
_cell.length_c   1.000
_cell.angle_alpha   90.00
_cell.angle_beta   90.00
_cell.angle_gamma   90.00
#
_symmetry.space_group_name_H-M   'P 1'
#
loop_
_entity.id
_entity.type
_entity.pdbx_description
1 polymer ?
#
loop_
_entity_poly.entity_id
_entity_poly.type
_entity_poly.pdbx_seq_one_letter_code
_entity_poly.pdbx_strand_id
1 'polypeptide(L)'
;MPYEMSVKIMLGSLERNLLPDPVIRRLTRLLLASRLRSGYKPTSELQLSELLNFTHSLREMSIAVQTDKPKSQHYELPTSFFKLVLGKHMKYSCCYFSDGVTNLDDAEKAMLDLYCQRAELKDGHAVLDVGCGWGSLV
;
A
#
# COMPACT_ATOMS: atom_id res chain seq x y z
N MET A 1 -6.02 -11.33 27.93
CA MET A 1 -4.74 -11.42 28.68
C MET A 1 -3.70 -12.31 27.98
N PRO A 2 -3.97 -13.57 27.55
CA PRO A 2 -2.95 -14.39 26.89
C PRO A 2 -2.64 -13.95 25.44
N TYR A 3 -3.67 -13.60 24.67
CA TYR A 3 -3.55 -13.16 23.27
C TYR A 3 -2.66 -11.92 23.12
N GLU A 4 -2.90 -10.90 23.93
CA GLU A 4 -2.08 -9.67 23.98
C GLU A 4 -0.61 -9.96 24.28
N MET A 5 -0.32 -10.88 25.21
CA MET A 5 1.04 -11.26 25.56
C MET A 5 1.74 -11.99 24.40
N SER A 6 1.05 -12.94 23.76
CA SER A 6 1.58 -13.66 22.60
C SER A 6 1.84 -12.73 21.41
N VAL A 7 0.94 -11.77 21.14
CA VAL A 7 1.12 -10.77 20.08
C VAL A 7 2.32 -9.88 20.38
N LYS A 8 2.46 -9.37 21.60
CA LYS A 8 3.62 -8.54 21.99
C LYS A 8 4.95 -9.28 21.86
N ILE A 9 5.01 -10.55 22.26
CA ILE A 9 6.23 -11.36 22.13
C ILE A 9 6.59 -11.59 20.66
N MET A 10 5.60 -11.89 19.82
CA MET A 10 5.82 -12.08 18.38
C MET A 10 6.27 -10.79 17.69
N LEU A 11 5.63 -9.65 18.01
CA LEU A 11 6.03 -8.34 17.49
C LEU A 11 7.45 -7.97 17.93
N GLY A 12 7.80 -8.15 19.21
CA GLY A 12 9.15 -7.91 19.70
C GLY A 12 10.20 -8.83 19.06
N SER A 13 9.82 -10.04 18.66
CA SER A 13 10.71 -10.96 17.93
C SER A 13 10.92 -10.52 16.47
N LEU A 14 9.88 -9.98 15.82
CA LEU A 14 9.98 -9.38 14.49
C LEU A 14 10.86 -8.13 14.48
N GLU A 15 10.65 -7.21 15.43
CA GLU A 15 11.42 -5.97 15.57
C GLU A 15 12.92 -6.23 15.79
N ARG A 16 13.26 -7.34 16.47
CA ARG A 16 14.64 -7.77 16.72
C ARG A 16 15.23 -8.63 15.60
N ASN A 17 14.52 -8.81 14.49
CA ASN A 17 14.92 -9.65 13.35
C ASN A 17 15.30 -11.10 13.75
N LEU A 18 14.56 -11.67 14.70
CA LEU A 18 14.81 -13.03 15.22
C LEU A 18 14.09 -14.13 14.43
N LEU A 19 13.16 -13.75 13.55
CA LEU A 19 12.36 -14.69 12.78
C LEU A 19 12.88 -14.81 11.34
N PRO A 20 13.14 -16.04 10.84
CA PRO A 20 13.54 -16.23 9.45
C PRO A 20 12.45 -15.81 8.44
N ASP A 21 12.86 -15.25 7.30
CA ASP A 21 11.99 -14.84 6.18
C ASP A 21 10.90 -15.86 5.80
N PRO A 22 11.19 -17.17 5.64
CA PRO A 22 10.17 -18.16 5.31
C PRO A 22 9.06 -18.26 6.38
N VAL A 23 9.42 -18.07 7.66
CA VAL A 23 8.49 -18.08 8.79
C VAL A 23 7.61 -16.84 8.72
N ILE A 24 8.21 -15.66 8.56
CA ILE A 24 7.47 -14.39 8.40
C ILE A 24 6.47 -14.52 7.24
N ARG A 25 6.94 -14.95 6.07
CA ARG A 25 6.08 -15.15 4.88
C ARG A 25 4.95 -16.14 5.14
N ARG A 26 5.19 -17.23 5.87
CA ARG A 26 4.14 -18.21 6.20
C ARG A 26 3.09 -17.61 7.12
N LEU A 27 3.50 -16.89 8.17
CA LEU A 27 2.59 -16.23 9.10
C LEU A 27 1.76 -15.15 8.41
N THR A 28 2.38 -14.31 7.58
CA THR A 28 1.67 -13.31 6.77
C THR A 28 0.60 -13.97 5.89
N ARG A 29 0.91 -15.08 5.21
CA ARG A 29 -0.08 -15.81 4.39
C ARG A 29 -1.24 -16.37 5.21
N LEU A 30 -1.01 -16.81 6.45
CA LEU A 30 -2.08 -17.27 7.34
C LEU A 30 -3.02 -16.12 7.74
N LEU A 31 -2.47 -14.95 8.05
CA LEU A 31 -3.26 -13.74 8.36
C LEU A 31 -4.07 -13.29 7.13
N LEU A 32 -3.45 -13.26 5.96
CA LEU A 32 -4.14 -12.96 4.70
C LEU A 32 -5.26 -13.97 4.42
N ALA A 33 -5.01 -15.27 4.58
CA ALA A 33 -6.03 -16.31 4.41
C ALA A 33 -7.19 -16.15 5.41
N SER A 34 -6.89 -15.77 6.66
CA SER A 34 -7.92 -15.45 7.65
C SER A 34 -8.79 -14.27 7.21
N ARG A 35 -8.15 -13.21 6.69
CA ARG A 35 -8.88 -12.04 6.18
C ARG A 35 -9.73 -12.37 4.96
N LEU A 36 -9.24 -13.19 4.04
CA LEU A 36 -10.02 -13.66 2.88
C LEU A 36 -11.24 -14.47 3.33
N ARG A 37 -11.07 -15.43 4.25
CA ARG A 37 -12.19 -16.20 4.81
C ARG A 37 -13.23 -15.33 5.50
N SER A 38 -12.79 -14.27 6.19
CA SER A 38 -13.69 -13.31 6.82
C SER A 38 -14.39 -12.38 5.82
N GLY A 39 -13.77 -12.11 4.67
CA GLY A 39 -14.28 -11.16 3.68
C GLY A 39 -15.24 -11.78 2.66
N TYR A 40 -15.02 -13.04 2.30
CA TYR A 40 -15.89 -13.75 1.36
C TYR A 40 -17.20 -14.17 2.04
N LYS A 41 -18.31 -13.92 1.35
CA LYS A 41 -19.64 -14.33 1.76
C LYS A 41 -20.12 -15.52 0.91
N PRO A 42 -21.02 -16.37 1.44
CA PRO A 42 -21.47 -17.57 0.73
C PRO A 42 -22.20 -17.29 -0.59
N THR A 43 -22.79 -16.10 -0.76
CA THR A 43 -23.54 -15.74 -1.96
C THR A 43 -23.18 -14.34 -2.44
N SER A 44 -23.41 -14.08 -3.74
CA SER A 44 -23.23 -12.78 -4.37
C SER A 44 -24.09 -11.68 -3.72
N GLU A 45 -25.30 -12.02 -3.31
CA GLU A 45 -26.26 -11.07 -2.71
C GLU A 45 -25.76 -10.59 -1.35
N LEU A 46 -25.23 -11.51 -0.53
CA LEU A 46 -24.62 -11.15 0.75
C LEU A 46 -23.33 -10.35 0.55
N GLN A 47 -22.52 -10.71 -0.45
CA GLN A 47 -21.30 -9.97 -0.77
C GLN A 47 -21.61 -8.52 -1.20
N LEU A 48 -22.64 -8.32 -2.02
CA LEU A 48 -23.12 -7.01 -2.43
C LEU A 48 -23.71 -6.22 -1.26
N SER A 49 -24.52 -6.87 -0.42
CA SER A 49 -25.11 -6.23 0.77
C SER A 49 -24.03 -5.68 1.71
N GLU A 50 -22.97 -6.45 1.96
CA GLU A 50 -21.82 -6.00 2.77
C GLU A 50 -21.07 -4.84 2.13
N LEU A 51 -20.85 -4.88 0.81
CA LEU A 51 -20.25 -3.75 0.08
C LEU A 51 -21.11 -2.50 0.21
N LEU A 52 -22.43 -2.60 0.02
CA LEU A 52 -23.35 -1.48 0.14
C LEU A 52 -23.35 -0.92 1.57
N ASN A 53 -23.44 -1.78 2.59
CA ASN A 53 -23.37 -1.36 4.00
C ASN A 53 -22.06 -0.61 4.29
N PHE A 54 -20.92 -1.12 3.79
CA PHE A 54 -19.64 -0.43 3.93
C PHE A 54 -19.66 0.93 3.23
N THR A 55 -20.14 1.02 1.99
CA THR A 55 -20.23 2.30 1.26
C THR A 55 -21.14 3.30 1.95
N HIS A 56 -22.25 2.86 2.57
CA HIS A 56 -23.13 3.70 3.37
C HIS A 56 -22.41 4.23 4.60
N SER A 57 -21.70 3.37 5.35
CA SER A 57 -20.95 3.82 6.53
C SER A 57 -19.88 4.87 6.19
N LEU A 58 -19.23 4.76 5.02
CA LEU A 58 -18.21 5.73 4.62
C LEU A 58 -18.78 7.12 4.35
N ARG A 59 -20.05 7.23 3.92
CA ARG A 59 -20.71 8.52 3.65
C ARG A 59 -20.97 9.33 4.92
N GLU A 60 -21.06 8.66 6.06
CA GLU A 60 -21.31 9.29 7.36
C GLU A 60 -20.01 9.72 8.05
N MET A 61 -18.85 9.33 7.51
CA MET A 61 -17.54 9.65 8.06
C MET A 61 -17.02 11.00 7.55
N SER A 62 -16.11 11.60 8.32
CA SER A 62 -15.32 12.72 7.81
C SER A 62 -14.40 12.28 6.67
N ILE A 63 -14.03 13.21 5.78
CA ILE A 63 -13.15 12.97 4.62
C ILE A 63 -11.87 12.23 5.04
N ALA A 64 -11.30 12.61 6.18
CA ALA A 64 -10.19 11.90 6.80
C ALA A 64 -10.36 11.87 8.32
N VAL A 65 -9.88 10.80 8.94
CA VAL A 65 -9.81 10.61 10.38
C VAL A 65 -8.33 10.41 10.73
N GLN A 66 -7.85 10.99 11.83
CA GLN A 66 -6.45 10.90 12.28
C GLN A 66 -5.42 11.46 11.27
N THR A 67 -5.66 12.65 10.73
CA THR A 67 -4.83 13.30 9.70
C THR A 67 -3.36 13.50 10.07
N ASP A 68 -3.02 13.55 11.36
CA ASP A 68 -1.66 13.79 11.82
C ASP A 68 -0.81 12.52 11.93
N LYS A 69 -1.43 11.35 12.17
CA LYS A 69 -0.70 10.10 12.38
C LYS A 69 0.03 9.59 11.13
N PRO A 70 -0.54 9.66 9.91
CA PRO A 70 0.20 9.28 8.71
C PRO A 70 1.45 10.14 8.50
N LYS A 71 1.41 11.42 8.87
CA LYS A 71 2.57 12.32 8.73
C LYS A 71 3.72 11.89 9.63
N SER A 72 3.45 11.54 10.88
CA SER A 72 4.47 11.03 11.78
C SER A 72 4.95 9.63 11.32
N GLN A 73 4.05 8.68 11.11
CA GLN A 73 4.44 7.28 10.88
C GLN A 73 5.10 6.99 9.51
N HIS A 74 4.82 7.76 8.46
CA HIS A 74 5.30 7.46 7.10
C HIS A 74 6.44 8.35 6.58
N TYR A 75 6.72 9.50 7.20
CA TYR A 75 7.76 10.44 6.76
C TYR A 75 8.85 10.69 7.83
N GLU A 76 8.92 9.83 8.84
CA GLU A 76 9.94 9.88 9.91
C GLU A 76 11.37 9.54 9.42
N LEU A 77 11.51 8.97 8.23
CA LEU A 77 12.82 8.61 7.67
C LEU A 77 13.34 9.68 6.71
N PRO A 78 14.65 10.00 6.74
CA PRO A 78 15.22 10.99 5.85
C PRO A 78 15.16 10.52 4.39
N THR A 79 15.05 11.47 3.44
CA THR A 79 15.03 11.16 2.00
C THR A 79 16.25 10.35 1.55
N SER A 80 17.40 10.49 2.22
CA SER A 80 18.60 9.69 1.95
C SER A 80 18.38 8.18 2.11
N PHE A 81 17.53 7.76 3.05
CA PHE A 81 17.14 6.35 3.19
C PHE A 81 16.35 5.89 1.97
N PHE A 82 15.36 6.67 1.53
CA PHE A 82 14.51 6.31 0.40
C PHE A 82 15.28 6.20 -0.92
N LYS A 83 16.34 7.00 -1.10
CA LYS A 83 17.25 6.87 -2.24
C LYS A 83 17.99 5.53 -2.31
N LEU A 84 18.05 4.77 -1.20
CA LEU A 84 18.66 3.44 -1.17
C LEU A 84 17.69 2.32 -1.52
N VAL A 85 16.38 2.54 -1.37
CA VAL A 85 15.35 1.49 -1.47
C VAL A 85 14.35 1.70 -2.60
N LEU A 86 14.24 2.92 -3.13
CA LEU A 86 13.41 3.26 -4.28
C LEU A 86 14.27 3.36 -5.55
N GLY A 87 13.62 3.33 -6.71
CA GLY A 87 14.30 3.56 -7.98
C GLY A 87 14.57 5.05 -8.23
N LYS A 88 15.14 5.34 -9.40
CA LYS A 88 15.57 6.69 -9.81
C LYS A 88 14.44 7.72 -9.83
N HIS A 89 13.18 7.31 -9.98
CA HIS A 89 12.02 8.21 -9.98
C HIS A 89 11.48 8.46 -8.57
N MET A 90 12.06 7.84 -7.54
CA MET A 90 11.63 7.98 -6.14
C MET A 90 10.14 7.66 -5.96
N LYS A 91 9.65 6.64 -6.67
CA LYS A 91 8.22 6.32 -6.74
C LYS A 91 7.81 5.43 -5.58
N TYR A 92 7.21 6.04 -4.55
CA TYR A 92 6.74 5.31 -3.37
C TYR A 92 5.29 4.80 -3.53
N SER A 93 5.04 4.06 -4.61
CA SER A 93 3.78 3.38 -4.91
C SER A 93 4.02 2.22 -5.89
N CYS A 94 3.00 1.38 -6.14
CA CYS A 94 3.12 0.17 -6.97
C CYS A 94 3.79 0.44 -8.34
N CYS A 95 4.80 -0.35 -8.70
CA CYS A 95 5.49 -0.32 -10.00
C CYS A 95 4.85 -1.31 -10.99
N TYR A 96 5.25 -1.26 -12.27
CA TYR A 96 4.71 -2.15 -13.32
C TYR A 96 5.84 -2.89 -14.00
N PHE A 97 5.85 -4.19 -13.75
CA PHE A 97 6.77 -5.12 -14.37
C PHE A 97 6.06 -5.78 -15.55
N SER A 98 6.07 -5.10 -16.71
CA SER A 98 5.64 -5.69 -17.98
C SER A 98 6.72 -6.59 -18.57
N ASP A 99 6.40 -7.27 -19.67
CA ASP A 99 7.38 -8.05 -20.43
C ASP A 99 8.60 -7.19 -20.79
N GLY A 100 9.79 -7.72 -20.52
CA GLY A 100 11.07 -7.02 -20.74
C GLY A 100 11.51 -6.09 -19.61
N VAL A 101 10.65 -5.72 -18.66
CA VAL A 101 11.02 -4.91 -17.50
C VAL A 101 11.59 -5.81 -16.41
N THR A 102 12.88 -5.65 -16.11
CA THR A 102 13.62 -6.55 -15.21
C THR A 102 14.20 -5.85 -13.97
N ASN A 103 14.11 -4.53 -13.89
CA ASN A 103 14.66 -3.73 -12.79
C ASN A 103 13.64 -2.70 -12.28
N LEU A 104 13.90 -2.17 -11.09
CA LEU A 104 12.98 -1.25 -10.40
C LEU A 104 12.83 0.09 -11.14
N ASP A 105 13.92 0.67 -11.63
CA ASP A 105 13.91 1.97 -12.32
C ASP A 105 13.01 1.96 -13.55
N ASP A 106 13.09 0.90 -14.34
CA ASP A 106 12.27 0.73 -15.54
C ASP A 106 10.81 0.41 -15.16
N ALA A 107 10.57 -0.30 -14.05
CA ALA A 107 9.22 -0.58 -13.57
C ALA A 107 8.53 0.66 -12.98
N GLU A 108 9.28 1.58 -12.37
CA GLU A 108 8.79 2.89 -11.96
C GLU A 108 8.35 3.69 -13.19
N LYS A 109 9.26 3.82 -14.17
CA LYS A 109 8.98 4.53 -15.42
C LYS A 109 7.76 3.96 -16.14
N ALA A 110 7.68 2.64 -16.29
CA ALA A 110 6.58 1.97 -16.96
C ALA A 110 5.21 2.28 -16.31
N MET A 111 5.16 2.42 -14.97
CA MET A 111 3.94 2.88 -14.31
C MET A 111 3.60 4.33 -14.57
N LEU A 112 4.60 5.20 -14.54
CA LEU A 112 4.39 6.64 -14.77
C LEU A 112 3.88 6.87 -16.20
N ASP A 113 4.47 6.18 -17.18
CA ASP A 113 4.00 6.18 -18.57
C ASP A 113 2.55 5.66 -18.68
N LEU A 114 2.22 4.58 -17.96
CA LEU A 114 0.87 4.03 -17.92
C LEU A 114 -0.15 4.98 -17.26
N TYR A 115 0.25 5.77 -16.26
CA TYR A 115 -0.59 6.82 -15.68
C TYR A 115 -0.90 7.89 -16.72
N CYS A 116 0.13 8.41 -17.40
CA CYS A 116 -0.03 9.41 -18.46
C CYS A 116 -0.94 8.90 -19.58
N GLN A 117 -0.77 7.65 -20.00
CA GLN A 117 -1.61 7.01 -21.02
C GLN A 117 -3.08 6.92 -20.58
N ARG A 118 -3.34 6.39 -19.38
CA ARG A 118 -4.71 6.18 -18.88
C ARG A 118 -5.42 7.46 -18.48
N ALA A 119 -4.69 8.48 -18.07
CA ALA A 119 -5.21 9.82 -17.81
C ALA A 119 -5.30 10.67 -19.10
N GLU A 120 -4.90 10.12 -20.25
CA GLU A 120 -4.88 10.79 -21.55
C GLU A 120 -4.18 12.16 -21.52
N LEU A 121 -3.06 12.23 -20.79
CA LEU A 121 -2.29 13.46 -20.67
C LEU A 121 -1.70 13.85 -22.02
N LYS A 122 -1.79 15.15 -22.32
CA LYS A 122 -1.26 15.76 -23.54
C LYS A 122 -0.50 17.02 -23.18
N ASP A 123 0.41 17.39 -24.08
CA ASP A 123 1.14 18.64 -23.95
C ASP A 123 0.17 19.84 -23.86
N GLY A 124 0.55 20.82 -23.04
CA GLY A 124 -0.28 21.99 -22.73
C GLY A 124 -1.36 21.79 -21.66
N HIS A 125 -1.53 20.59 -21.10
CA HIS A 125 -2.43 20.38 -19.96
C HIS A 125 -1.86 20.99 -18.67
N ALA A 126 -2.74 21.54 -17.83
CA ALA A 126 -2.43 21.83 -16.43
C ALA A 126 -2.74 20.59 -15.57
N VAL A 127 -1.77 20.12 -14.79
CA VAL A 127 -1.86 18.87 -14.01
C VAL A 127 -1.74 19.16 -12.51
N LEU A 128 -2.61 18.54 -11.71
CA LEU A 128 -2.55 18.53 -10.25
C LEU A 128 -2.30 17.09 -9.77
N ASP A 129 -1.18 16.86 -9.09
CA ASP A 129 -0.85 15.59 -8.45
C ASP A 129 -1.12 15.66 -6.94
N VAL A 130 -2.21 15.05 -6.48
CA VAL A 130 -2.65 15.09 -5.09
C VAL A 130 -1.96 14.00 -4.29
N GLY A 131 -1.09 14.39 -3.35
CA GLY A 131 -0.28 13.45 -2.57
C GLY A 131 0.96 12.97 -3.34
N CYS A 132 1.61 13.90 -4.06
CA CYS A 132 2.69 13.65 -5.02
C CYS A 132 3.98 13.01 -4.46
N GLY A 133 4.12 12.88 -3.13
CA GLY A 133 5.33 12.33 -2.51
C GLY A 133 6.57 13.14 -2.89
N TRP A 134 7.52 12.51 -3.60
CA TRP A 134 8.73 13.17 -4.13
C TRP A 134 8.55 13.79 -5.52
N GLY A 135 7.33 13.85 -6.06
CA GLY A 135 7.07 14.36 -7.40
C GLY A 135 7.50 13.37 -8.48
N SER A 136 7.20 12.07 -8.30
CA SER A 136 7.65 11.06 -9.27
C SER A 136 6.96 11.19 -10.64
N LEU A 137 5.76 11.81 -10.69
CA LEU A 137 4.94 11.93 -11.90
C LEU A 137 5.02 13.31 -12.57
N VAL A 138 5.21 14.39 -11.81
CA VAL A 138 5.14 15.79 -12.26
C VAL A 138 6.42 16.55 -11.98
#